data_AF-A0A524ETQ8-F1
#
_entry.id   AF-A0A524ETQ8-F1
#
_cell.length_a   1.000
_cell.length_b   1.000
_cell.length_c   1.000
_cell.angle_alpha   90.00
_cell.angle_beta   90.00
_cell.angle_gamma   90.00
#
_symmetry.space_group_name_H-M   'P 1'
#
loop_
_entity.id
_entity.type
_entity.pdbx_description
1 polymer ?
#
loop_
_entity_poly.entity_id
_entity_poly.type
_entity_poly.pdbx_seq_one_letter_code
_entity_poly.pdbx_strand_id
1 'polypeptide(L)'
;MSEVNNQQDTPFIRLNKEDAQYLIDSIHKQFGSKSIIEYKYKFIKKKSKVLIPLKQKYINEITSYLEEKSSIDYKLIYRKAIINPKFKYKTIKDVLKGECPKLPSNLIPNSYDTIGSIAIVEFPHLTNLSNKEILVYKRTIA
;
A
#
# COMPACT_ATOMS: atom_id res chain seq x y z
N MET A 1 13.32 -8.79 27.70
CA MET A 1 12.70 -7.53 27.24
C MET A 1 13.35 -7.18 25.92
N SER A 2 12.62 -7.33 24.82
CA SER A 2 13.12 -7.06 23.47
C SER A 2 12.20 -6.02 22.85
N GLU A 3 12.73 -4.85 22.55
CA GLU A 3 12.03 -3.74 21.91
C GLU A 3 11.55 -4.17 20.52
N VAL A 4 10.25 -4.41 20.37
CA VAL A 4 9.61 -4.62 19.07
C VAL A 4 9.23 -3.25 18.52
N ASN A 5 10.12 -2.72 17.68
CA ASN A 5 9.84 -1.55 16.85
C ASN A 5 8.61 -1.83 15.98
N ASN A 6 7.58 -1.01 16.16
CA ASN A 6 6.22 -1.17 15.65
C ASN A 6 6.11 -0.85 14.14
N GLN A 7 6.90 -1.51 13.29
CA GLN A 7 6.73 -1.48 11.83
C GLN A 7 5.98 -2.73 11.39
N GLN A 8 4.70 -2.56 11.06
CA GLN A 8 3.82 -3.62 10.57
C GLN A 8 4.51 -4.43 9.46
N ASP A 9 4.75 -5.71 9.72
CA ASP A 9 5.28 -6.61 8.71
C ASP A 9 4.30 -6.72 7.54
N THR A 10 4.83 -6.66 6.32
CA THR A 10 4.03 -6.77 5.09
C THR A 10 3.97 -8.24 4.67
N PRO A 11 2.80 -8.74 4.25
CA PRO A 11 2.65 -10.07 3.68
C PRO A 11 3.25 -10.15 2.27
N PHE A 12 3.96 -11.22 1.99
CA PHE A 12 4.47 -11.56 0.67
C PHE A 12 4.12 -13.00 0.32
N ILE A 13 3.80 -13.23 -0.96
CA ILE A 13 3.84 -14.58 -1.53
C ILE A 13 5.25 -14.82 -2.05
N ARG A 14 5.87 -15.90 -1.57
CA ARG A 14 7.13 -16.44 -2.09
C ARG A 14 6.82 -17.58 -3.05
N LEU A 15 7.28 -17.48 -4.29
CA LEU A 15 7.11 -18.50 -5.34
C LEU A 15 8.33 -18.55 -6.27
N ASN A 16 8.37 -19.51 -7.20
CA ASN A 16 9.39 -19.53 -8.24
C ASN A 16 9.25 -18.33 -9.17
N LYS A 17 10.38 -17.86 -9.73
CA LYS A 17 10.37 -16.76 -10.70
C LYS A 17 9.59 -17.10 -11.97
N GLU A 18 9.62 -18.36 -12.38
CA GLU A 18 8.94 -18.85 -13.58
C GLU A 18 7.43 -18.77 -13.44
N ASP A 19 6.91 -19.05 -12.24
CA ASP A 19 5.47 -18.99 -11.92
C ASP A 19 4.98 -17.56 -11.62
N ALA A 20 5.90 -16.59 -11.47
CA ALA A 20 5.60 -15.26 -10.99
C ALA A 20 4.62 -14.50 -11.89
N GLN A 21 4.88 -14.51 -13.20
CA GLN A 21 4.06 -13.79 -14.16
C GLN A 21 2.67 -14.43 -14.27
N TYR A 22 2.62 -15.76 -14.33
CA TYR A 22 1.38 -16.52 -14.34
C TYR A 22 0.50 -16.21 -13.13
N LEU A 23 1.09 -16.13 -11.92
CA LEU A 23 0.35 -15.76 -10.72
C LEU A 23 -0.22 -14.33 -10.82
N ILE A 24 0.58 -13.37 -11.28
CA ILE A 24 0.15 -11.96 -11.42
C ILE A 24 -1.03 -11.87 -12.39
N ASP A 25 -0.92 -12.54 -13.54
CA ASP A 25 -1.97 -12.53 -14.56
C ASP A 25 -3.24 -13.23 -14.05
N SER A 26 -3.08 -14.33 -13.32
CA SER A 26 -4.18 -15.05 -12.67
C SER A 26 -4.89 -14.20 -11.64
N ILE A 27 -4.15 -13.44 -10.82
CA ILE A 27 -4.71 -12.51 -9.84
C ILE A 27 -5.50 -11.41 -10.56
N HIS A 28 -4.93 -10.79 -11.60
CA HIS A 28 -5.64 -9.74 -12.34
C HIS A 28 -6.91 -10.27 -13.01
N LYS A 29 -6.88 -11.50 -13.53
CA LYS A 29 -8.05 -12.14 -14.15
C LYS A 29 -9.15 -12.45 -13.13
N GLN A 30 -8.79 -13.02 -11.97
CA GLN A 30 -9.75 -13.45 -10.96
C GLN A 30 -10.33 -12.27 -10.16
N PHE A 31 -9.49 -11.32 -9.77
CA PHE A 31 -9.85 -10.26 -8.83
C PHE A 31 -10.13 -8.92 -9.52
N GLY A 32 -9.92 -8.83 -10.83
CA GLY A 32 -10.27 -7.68 -11.66
C GLY A 32 -9.67 -6.37 -11.14
N SER A 33 -10.54 -5.45 -10.73
CA SER A 33 -10.16 -4.14 -10.21
C SER A 33 -9.59 -4.16 -8.80
N LYS A 34 -9.71 -5.27 -8.06
CA LYS A 34 -9.11 -5.39 -6.73
C LYS A 34 -7.59 -5.48 -6.88
N SER A 35 -6.91 -4.43 -6.43
CA SER A 35 -5.45 -4.41 -6.31
C SER A 35 -5.00 -5.29 -5.12
N ILE A 36 -4.92 -6.60 -5.34
CA ILE A 36 -4.41 -7.59 -4.37
C ILE A 36 -2.92 -7.37 -4.10
N ILE A 37 -2.15 -7.11 -5.16
CA ILE A 37 -0.73 -6.81 -5.09
C ILE A 37 -0.52 -5.39 -4.55
N GLU A 38 0.43 -5.23 -3.62
CA GLU A 38 0.81 -3.93 -3.05
C GLU A 38 2.01 -3.33 -3.80
N TYR A 39 1.73 -2.63 -4.89
CA TYR A 39 2.74 -2.02 -5.76
C TYR A 39 3.55 -0.87 -5.11
N LYS A 40 3.11 -0.37 -3.94
CA LYS A 40 3.91 0.56 -3.11
C LYS A 40 5.26 -0.07 -2.73
N TYR A 41 5.30 -1.40 -2.59
CA TYR A 41 6.50 -2.12 -2.18
C TYR A 41 7.16 -2.84 -3.36
N LYS A 42 8.49 -3.00 -3.25
CA LYS A 42 9.27 -3.70 -4.26
C LYS A 42 8.99 -5.20 -4.24
N PHE A 43 8.98 -5.77 -5.43
CA PHE A 43 9.12 -7.19 -5.64
C PHE A 43 10.57 -7.57 -5.31
N ILE A 44 10.77 -8.53 -4.42
CA ILE A 44 12.12 -8.93 -3.99
C ILE A 44 12.51 -10.19 -4.75
N LYS A 45 13.51 -10.08 -5.63
CA LYS A 45 14.02 -11.20 -6.42
C LYS A 45 15.25 -11.79 -5.73
N LYS A 46 15.25 -13.09 -5.41
CA LYS A 46 16.39 -13.82 -4.82
C LYS A 46 16.62 -15.15 -5.52
N LYS A 47 17.76 -15.33 -6.19
CA LYS A 47 18.11 -16.57 -6.91
C LYS A 47 16.96 -17.04 -7.83
N SER A 48 16.32 -18.17 -7.54
CA SER A 48 15.20 -18.74 -8.28
C SER A 48 13.81 -18.35 -7.74
N LYS A 49 13.73 -17.62 -6.62
CA LYS A 49 12.46 -17.24 -5.99
C LYS A 49 12.21 -15.74 -6.13
N VAL A 50 10.93 -15.37 -6.10
CA VAL A 50 10.45 -13.99 -6.00
C VAL A 50 9.52 -13.85 -4.82
N LEU A 51 9.53 -12.68 -4.19
CA LEU A 51 8.55 -12.28 -3.19
C LEU A 51 7.68 -11.18 -3.79
N ILE A 52 6.38 -11.41 -3.85
CA ILE A 52 5.38 -10.46 -4.34
C ILE A 52 4.64 -9.88 -3.13
N PRO A 53 4.72 -8.57 -2.89
CA PRO A 53 4.02 -7.93 -1.77
C PRO A 53 2.50 -7.94 -1.99
N LEU A 54 1.75 -8.21 -0.92
CA LEU A 54 0.29 -8.24 -0.92
C LEU A 54 -0.30 -7.16 -0.02
N LYS A 55 -1.56 -6.79 -0.27
CA LYS A 55 -2.33 -5.99 0.68
C LYS A 55 -2.89 -6.88 1.79
N GLN A 56 -2.67 -6.47 3.04
CA GLN A 56 -3.10 -7.19 4.24
C GLN A 56 -4.58 -7.61 4.21
N LYS A 57 -5.46 -6.71 3.75
CA LYS A 57 -6.90 -6.96 3.70
C LYS A 57 -7.34 -8.09 2.76
N TYR A 58 -6.47 -8.55 1.86
CA TYR A 58 -6.80 -9.55 0.86
C TYR A 58 -6.07 -10.89 1.06
N ILE A 59 -5.37 -11.08 2.19
CA ILE A 59 -4.60 -12.31 2.43
C ILE A 59 -5.48 -13.55 2.37
N ASN A 60 -6.62 -13.56 3.07
CA ASN A 60 -7.49 -14.73 3.10
C ASN A 60 -8.06 -15.05 1.72
N GLU A 61 -8.46 -14.02 0.95
CA GLU A 61 -8.98 -14.20 -0.41
C GLU A 61 -7.94 -14.84 -1.33
N ILE A 62 -6.68 -14.38 -1.27
CA ILE A 62 -5.63 -14.92 -2.14
C ILE A 62 -5.14 -16.30 -1.69
N THR A 63 -5.07 -16.58 -0.38
CA THR A 63 -4.68 -17.91 0.09
C THR A 63 -5.71 -18.96 -0.29
N SER A 64 -7.00 -18.70 -0.10
CA SER A 64 -8.06 -19.63 -0.52
C SER A 64 -8.03 -19.87 -2.04
N TYR A 65 -7.83 -18.82 -2.84
CA TYR A 65 -7.67 -18.97 -4.29
C TYR A 65 -6.46 -19.84 -4.69
N LEU A 66 -5.35 -19.73 -3.95
CA LEU A 66 -4.15 -20.50 -4.24
C LEU A 66 -4.22 -21.94 -3.74
N GLU A 67 -4.96 -22.19 -2.67
CA GLU A 67 -5.25 -23.54 -2.19
C GLU A 67 -6.08 -24.34 -3.21
N GLU A 68 -7.00 -23.69 -3.91
CA GLU A 68 -7.74 -24.28 -5.04
C GLU A 68 -6.86 -24.54 -6.27
N LYS A 69 -5.72 -23.85 -6.36
CA LYS A 69 -4.75 -23.92 -7.48
C LYS A 69 -3.53 -24.75 -7.07
N SER A 70 -3.70 -26.07 -7.03
CA SER A 70 -2.65 -27.03 -6.64
C SER A 70 -1.36 -26.99 -7.47
N SER A 71 -1.33 -26.28 -8.60
CA SER A 71 -0.16 -26.23 -9.51
C SER A 71 0.90 -25.19 -9.15
N ILE A 72 0.67 -24.30 -8.17
CA ILE A 72 1.64 -23.26 -7.80
C ILE A 72 2.24 -23.57 -6.42
N ASP A 73 3.53 -23.89 -6.36
CA ASP A 73 4.28 -23.95 -5.09
C ASP A 73 4.48 -22.54 -4.54
N TYR A 74 3.79 -22.23 -3.45
CA TYR A 74 3.84 -20.92 -2.81
C TYR A 74 4.02 -21.01 -1.30
N LYS A 75 4.58 -19.94 -0.72
CA LYS A 75 4.63 -19.76 0.74
C LYS A 75 4.30 -18.32 1.11
N LEU A 76 3.34 -18.14 2.01
CA LEU A 76 3.08 -16.84 2.64
C LEU A 76 4.16 -16.53 3.68
N ILE A 77 4.74 -15.34 3.62
CA ILE A 77 5.75 -14.86 4.58
C ILE A 77 5.49 -13.41 4.95
N TYR A 78 5.79 -13.05 6.19
CA TYR A 78 5.68 -11.69 6.71
C TYR A 78 7.08 -11.12 6.92
N ARG A 79 7.30 -9.89 6.44
CA ARG A 79 8.57 -9.19 6.64
C ARG A 79 8.44 -7.69 6.40
N LYS A 80 9.43 -6.95 6.89
CA LYS A 80 9.64 -5.55 6.50
C LYS A 80 9.80 -5.40 4.99
N ALA A 81 8.95 -4.56 4.42
CA ALA A 81 8.94 -4.23 3.01
C ALA A 81 9.92 -3.10 2.66
N ILE A 82 10.29 -3.04 1.38
CA ILE A 82 11.13 -1.97 0.82
C ILE A 82 10.25 -1.15 -0.12
N ILE A 83 10.20 0.16 0.07
CA ILE A 83 9.42 1.07 -0.79
C ILE A 83 9.96 1.00 -2.23
N ASN A 84 9.05 0.93 -3.19
CA ASN A 84 9.35 1.03 -4.60
C ASN A 84 9.58 2.51 -4.96
N PRO A 85 10.80 2.94 -5.32
CA PRO A 85 11.09 4.35 -5.64
C PRO A 85 10.40 4.80 -6.92
N LYS A 86 9.92 3.86 -7.75
CA LYS A 86 9.15 4.16 -8.95
C LYS A 86 7.65 4.24 -8.68
N PHE A 87 7.20 3.95 -7.45
CA PHE A 87 5.79 4.05 -7.11
C PHE A 87 5.37 5.51 -7.10
N LYS A 88 4.29 5.81 -7.82
CA LYS A 88 3.65 7.12 -7.82
C LYS A 88 2.23 6.95 -7.34
N TYR A 89 1.86 7.75 -6.35
CA TYR A 89 0.47 7.89 -5.96
C TYR A 89 -0.35 8.47 -7.11
N LYS A 90 -1.59 8.00 -7.26
CA LYS A 90 -2.48 8.47 -8.34
C LYS A 90 -3.29 9.70 -7.94
N THR A 91 -3.54 9.87 -6.64
CA THR A 91 -4.37 10.95 -6.10
C THR A 91 -3.70 11.61 -4.90
N ILE A 92 -4.02 12.87 -4.66
CA ILE A 92 -3.57 13.58 -3.44
C ILE A 92 -4.03 12.87 -2.18
N LYS A 93 -5.23 12.27 -2.22
CA LYS A 93 -5.77 11.47 -1.13
C LYS A 93 -4.88 10.29 -0.79
N ASP A 94 -4.36 9.59 -1.79
CA ASP A 94 -3.47 8.46 -1.56
C ASP A 94 -2.09 8.91 -1.05
N VAL A 95 -1.58 10.05 -1.55
CA VAL A 95 -0.35 10.68 -1.03
C VAL A 95 -0.51 10.99 0.45
N LEU A 96 -1.56 11.74 0.82
CA LEU A 96 -1.79 12.18 2.18
C LEU A 96 -2.06 11.01 3.14
N LYS A 97 -2.77 9.95 2.70
CA LYS A 97 -2.88 8.72 3.50
C LYS A 97 -1.53 8.04 3.74
N GLY A 98 -0.63 8.12 2.76
CA GLY A 98 0.70 7.52 2.82
C GLY A 98 1.66 8.27 3.74
N GLU A 99 1.74 9.59 3.56
CA GLU A 99 2.67 10.48 4.28
C GLU A 99 2.12 10.90 5.64
N CYS A 100 0.80 11.04 5.78
CA CYS A 100 0.11 11.47 6.99
C CYS A 100 -0.90 10.41 7.47
N PRO A 101 -0.47 9.20 7.88
CA PRO A 101 -1.39 8.12 8.24
C PRO A 101 -2.28 8.43 9.46
N LYS A 102 -1.89 9.41 10.28
CA LYS A 102 -2.68 9.89 11.42
C LYS A 102 -3.78 10.87 11.02
N LEU A 103 -3.75 11.41 9.80
CA LEU A 103 -4.75 12.37 9.33
C LEU A 103 -6.10 11.62 9.18
N PRO A 104 -7.14 12.03 9.93
CA PRO A 104 -8.48 11.45 9.82
C PRO A 104 -8.98 11.45 8.38
N SER A 105 -9.55 10.34 7.91
CA SER A 105 -9.97 10.19 6.50
C SER A 105 -11.01 11.21 6.05
N ASN A 106 -11.81 11.75 6.97
CA ASN A 106 -12.80 12.81 6.71
C ASN A 106 -12.17 14.19 6.51
N LEU A 107 -10.90 14.37 6.88
CA LEU A 107 -10.14 15.60 6.66
C LEU A 107 -9.26 15.51 5.42
N ILE A 108 -9.13 14.33 4.81
CA ILE A 108 -8.29 14.18 3.63
C ILE A 108 -9.02 14.78 2.42
N PRO A 109 -8.47 15.83 1.79
CA PRO A 109 -9.06 16.44 0.61
C PRO A 109 -9.14 15.42 -0.53
N ASN A 110 -10.22 15.52 -1.33
CA ASN A 110 -10.38 14.69 -2.51
C ASN A 110 -9.74 15.33 -3.76
N SER A 111 -9.57 16.66 -3.76
CA SER A 111 -9.07 17.46 -4.87
C SER A 111 -8.16 18.58 -4.36
N TYR A 112 -7.47 19.22 -5.30
CA TYR A 112 -6.68 20.42 -5.10
C TYR A 112 -6.66 21.18 -6.42
N ASP A 113 -6.52 22.49 -6.34
CA ASP A 113 -6.33 23.34 -7.50
C ASP A 113 -4.85 23.70 -7.64
N THR A 114 -4.44 24.11 -8.84
CA THR A 114 -3.06 24.56 -9.09
C THR A 114 -3.05 25.90 -9.79
N ILE A 115 -2.20 26.81 -9.31
CA ILE A 115 -1.91 28.10 -9.93
C ILE A 115 -0.39 28.18 -10.11
N GLY A 116 0.08 28.00 -11.34
CA GLY A 116 1.51 27.88 -11.63
C GLY A 116 2.13 26.68 -10.89
N SER A 117 3.14 26.95 -10.06
CA SER A 117 3.78 25.93 -9.20
C SER A 117 3.16 25.82 -7.80
N ILE A 118 2.06 26.52 -7.53
CA ILE A 118 1.38 26.53 -6.23
C ILE A 118 0.18 25.60 -6.29
N ALA A 119 0.11 24.64 -5.36
CA ALA A 119 -1.07 23.82 -5.13
C ALA A 119 -1.92 24.40 -4.00
N ILE A 120 -3.21 24.62 -4.25
CA ILE A 120 -4.19 25.09 -3.27
C ILE A 120 -5.02 23.89 -2.84
N VAL A 121 -4.89 23.53 -1.56
CA VAL A 121 -5.52 22.35 -0.98
C VAL A 121 -6.51 22.79 0.09
N GLU A 122 -7.79 22.49 -0.09
CA GLU A 122 -8.84 22.82 0.87
C GLU A 122 -9.16 21.63 1.77
N PHE A 123 -9.05 21.80 3.09
CA PHE A 123 -9.35 20.76 4.05
C PHE A 123 -10.78 20.92 4.57
N PRO A 124 -11.68 19.97 4.29
CA PRO A 124 -13.06 20.04 4.79
C PRO A 124 -13.10 19.82 6.31
N HIS A 125 -14.12 20.38 6.98
CA HIS A 125 -14.43 20.11 8.39
C HIS A 125 -13.33 20.45 9.42
N LEU A 126 -12.42 21.38 9.12
CA LEU A 126 -11.42 21.87 10.07
C LEU A 126 -12.03 22.49 11.34
N THR A 127 -13.30 22.91 11.30
CA THR A 127 -14.04 23.50 12.42
C THR A 127 -14.15 22.61 13.64
N ASN A 128 -14.00 21.29 13.47
CA ASN A 128 -14.15 20.31 14.54
C ASN A 128 -12.82 19.94 15.21
N LEU A 129 -11.71 20.59 14.82
CA LEU A 129 -10.37 20.33 15.33
C LEU A 129 -9.90 21.47 16.23
N SER A 130 -9.10 21.13 17.23
CA SER A 130 -8.38 22.13 18.02
C SER A 130 -7.33 22.84 17.17
N ASN A 131 -7.01 24.09 17.53
CA ASN A 131 -5.95 24.86 16.88
C ASN A 131 -4.61 24.11 16.86
N LYS A 132 -4.30 23.33 17.90
CA LYS A 132 -3.08 22.51 17.99
C LYS A 132 -3.06 21.42 16.92
N GLU A 133 -4.17 20.73 16.70
CA GLU A 133 -4.30 19.70 15.66
C GLU A 133 -4.18 20.31 14.27
N ILE A 134 -4.86 21.42 14.02
CA ILE A 134 -4.76 22.16 12.74
C ILE A 134 -3.31 22.54 12.44
N LEU A 135 -2.56 23.00 13.44
CA LEU A 135 -1.16 23.41 13.29
C LEU A 135 -0.23 22.23 12.96
N VAL A 136 -0.47 21.06 13.57
CA VAL A 136 0.28 19.83 13.25
C VAL A 136 0.03 19.41 11.80
N TYR A 137 -1.23 19.44 11.34
CA TYR A 137 -1.55 19.06 9.96
C TYR A 137 -0.96 20.04 8.95
N LYS A 138 -1.11 21.35 9.17
CA LYS A 138 -0.50 22.37 8.30
C LYS A 138 1.00 22.16 8.11
N ARG A 139 1.75 21.89 9.19
CA ARG A 139 3.20 21.62 9.14
C ARG A 139 3.59 20.34 8.42
N THR A 140 2.67 19.39 8.30
CA THR A 140 2.97 18.11 7.63
C THR A 140 2.72 18.20 6.11
N ILE A 141 1.94 19.19 5.68
CA ILE A 141 1.45 19.32 4.29
C ILE A 141 2.17 20.45 3.53
N ALA A 142 2.52 21.54 4.22
CA ALA A 142 3.27 22.68 3.67
C ALA A 142 4.78 22.44 3.75
#